data_AF-A0A7Z9F244-F1
#
_entry.id   AF-A0A7Z9F244-F1
#
_cell.length_a   1.000
_cell.length_b   1.000
_cell.length_c   1.000
_cell.angle_alpha   90.00
_cell.angle_beta   90.00
_cell.angle_gamma   90.00
#
_symmetry.space_group_name_H-M   'P 1'
#
loop_
_entity.id
_entity.type
_entity.pdbx_description
1 polymer ?
#
loop_
_entity_poly.entity_id
_entity_poly.type
_entity_poly.pdbx_seq_one_letter_code
_entity_poly.pdbx_strand_id
1 'polypeptide(L)'
;MFNFRRTFLTISLTLLSLAFAACGGSSTEPDPTPAATVEASASSASEAPQLAVALASTDLAVGENRVSFGVIQQGTGPIKNAEVQVQTFVITDAGLDGPKQTVTASFREWPGGSGGVYIAQLSFDQAGEWGLGILLTQSNGSLAPATTRVQVQEQSLTPAIGASAIRSENKTSKDVSDLEQLTTDTDPDPSMYSITIAEALDQNKPLVVTFSTPAYCQSATCGPQLGVVKDLKSSHSSDMNFLHIEVYDNPDEIQGDLTRGKISPTLTEWGLRTEPWTFVVDAEGLVQAKFEGFVGPEDLEPAIQAVLQ
;
A
#
# COMPACT_ATOMS: atom_id res chain seq x y z
N MET A 1 -6.71 26.35 -38.59
CA MET A 1 -6.91 27.77 -38.98
C MET A 1 -8.32 28.18 -38.60
N PHE A 2 -8.51 29.18 -37.74
CA PHE A 2 -9.58 30.20 -37.87
C PHE A 2 -9.29 31.34 -36.89
N ASN A 3 -9.63 32.57 -37.29
CA ASN A 3 -9.06 33.79 -36.70
C ASN A 3 -10.05 34.52 -35.78
N PHE A 4 -9.57 34.90 -34.60
CA PHE A 4 -9.62 36.26 -34.04
C PHE A 4 -10.95 37.05 -34.07
N ARG A 5 -11.46 37.38 -32.87
CA ARG A 5 -11.96 38.74 -32.60
C ARG A 5 -11.73 39.16 -31.14
N ARG A 6 -11.16 40.36 -30.98
CA ARG A 6 -10.85 41.01 -29.69
C ARG A 6 -12.07 41.80 -29.19
N THR A 7 -12.18 41.95 -27.87
CA THR A 7 -12.80 43.12 -27.26
C THR A 7 -11.92 43.60 -26.10
N PHE A 8 -11.55 44.87 -26.10
CA PHE A 8 -10.77 45.51 -25.03
C PHE A 8 -11.69 45.95 -23.89
N LEU A 9 -11.20 45.88 -22.65
CA LEU A 9 -11.70 46.74 -21.58
C LEU A 9 -10.52 47.34 -20.80
N THR A 10 -10.28 48.63 -21.02
CA THR A 10 -9.33 49.48 -20.28
C THR A 10 -10.08 50.27 -19.21
N ILE A 11 -9.48 50.45 -18.03
CA ILE A 11 -9.70 51.51 -17.00
C ILE A 11 -9.10 50.98 -15.67
N SER A 12 -8.42 51.73 -14.82
CA SER A 12 -7.59 52.93 -15.01
C SER A 12 -6.63 53.05 -13.81
N LEU A 13 -5.53 53.79 -13.97
CA LEU A 13 -4.44 53.91 -13.01
C LEU A 13 -4.72 54.97 -11.92
N THR A 14 -4.37 54.69 -10.66
CA THR A 14 -4.13 55.73 -9.63
C THR A 14 -2.98 55.33 -8.69
N LEU A 15 -1.82 55.97 -8.87
CA LEU A 15 -0.77 56.00 -7.85
C LEU A 15 -1.12 57.08 -6.81
N LEU A 16 -0.76 56.84 -5.54
CA LEU A 16 -0.55 57.94 -4.59
C LEU A 16 0.64 57.64 -3.68
N SER A 17 1.76 58.29 -3.97
CA SER A 17 3.00 58.24 -3.19
C SER A 17 3.14 59.52 -2.37
N LEU A 18 3.23 59.41 -1.04
CA LEU A 18 3.71 60.48 -0.17
C LEU A 18 4.98 60.03 0.56
N ALA A 19 6.03 60.82 0.43
CA ALA A 19 7.23 60.74 1.23
C ALA A 19 7.36 62.04 2.04
N PHE A 20 7.75 61.94 3.30
CA PHE A 20 8.24 63.07 4.09
C PHE A 20 9.47 62.62 4.89
N ALA A 21 10.49 63.46 4.89
CA ALA A 21 11.71 63.31 5.67
C ALA A 21 11.96 64.61 6.45
N ALA A 22 12.38 64.50 7.71
CA ALA A 22 13.01 65.58 8.48
C ALA A 22 13.78 65.00 9.69
N CYS A 23 14.75 65.76 10.21
CA CYS A 23 15.85 65.27 11.03
C CYS A 23 15.70 65.54 12.55
N GLY A 24 16.36 64.69 13.36
CA GLY A 24 17.48 65.14 14.21
C GLY A 24 17.22 65.63 15.64
N GLY A 25 17.96 65.07 16.61
CA GLY A 25 18.12 65.61 17.96
C GLY A 25 18.77 64.63 18.95
N SER A 26 20.03 64.84 19.33
CA SER A 26 20.75 64.06 20.36
C SER A 26 20.74 64.76 21.72
N SER A 27 20.75 64.00 22.82
CA SER A 27 21.09 64.45 24.19
C SER A 27 21.45 63.27 25.11
N THR A 28 22.33 63.49 26.08
CA THR A 28 22.90 62.50 27.03
C THR A 28 22.63 62.94 28.51
N GLU A 29 22.99 62.23 29.60
CA GLU A 29 23.97 61.13 29.73
C GLU A 29 23.50 59.89 30.55
N PRO A 30 23.76 59.67 31.86
CA PRO A 30 24.23 58.32 32.26
C PRO A 30 23.44 57.58 33.36
N ASP A 31 23.41 56.24 33.20
CA ASP A 31 23.60 55.10 34.16
C ASP A 31 22.97 55.12 35.59
N PRO A 32 22.53 53.96 36.16
CA PRO A 32 23.51 52.96 36.60
C PRO A 32 23.14 51.45 36.50
N THR A 33 24.15 50.64 36.13
CA THR A 33 24.43 49.24 36.57
C THR A 33 23.63 48.09 35.91
N PRO A 34 24.31 47.16 35.19
CA PRO A 34 23.71 45.91 34.74
C PRO A 34 23.81 44.81 35.81
N ALA A 35 22.67 44.29 36.25
CA ALA A 35 22.60 42.99 36.94
C ALA A 35 22.38 41.88 35.90
N ALA A 36 23.20 40.83 35.93
CA ALA A 36 23.13 39.74 34.97
C ALA A 36 21.86 38.91 35.13
N THR A 37 20.90 39.07 34.22
CA THR A 37 19.80 38.13 34.04
C THR A 37 20.23 37.08 33.03
N VAL A 38 20.24 35.81 33.45
CA VAL A 38 20.57 34.69 32.57
C VAL A 38 19.37 34.45 31.66
N GLU A 39 19.39 35.03 30.46
CA GLU A 39 18.49 34.59 29.39
C GLU A 39 18.85 33.14 29.04
N ALA A 40 18.01 32.22 29.49
CA ALA A 40 18.06 30.84 29.04
C ALA A 40 17.78 30.84 27.54
N SER A 41 18.85 30.72 26.74
CA SER A 41 18.74 30.58 25.28
C SER A 41 17.73 29.49 24.98
N ALA A 42 16.59 29.89 24.41
CA ALA A 42 15.64 28.95 23.83
C ALA A 42 16.40 28.17 22.74
N SER A 43 16.82 26.96 23.08
CA SER A 43 17.44 26.05 22.12
C SER A 43 16.46 25.93 20.97
N SER A 44 16.90 26.32 19.78
CA SER A 44 16.15 26.09 18.56
C SER A 44 16.00 24.58 18.41
N ALA A 45 14.86 24.05 18.84
CA ALA A 45 14.45 22.70 18.48
C ALA A 45 14.45 22.66 16.96
N SER A 46 15.45 21.99 16.38
CA SER A 46 15.49 21.72 14.95
C SER A 46 14.17 21.06 14.61
N GLU A 47 13.44 21.57 13.62
CA GLU A 47 12.26 20.88 13.10
C GLU A 47 12.67 19.44 12.80
N ALA A 48 12.10 18.50 13.55
CA ALA A 48 12.38 17.09 13.34
C ALA A 48 11.96 16.75 11.89
N PRO A 49 12.72 15.89 11.17
CA PRO A 49 12.37 15.54 9.81
C PRO A 49 10.92 15.07 9.72
N GLN A 50 10.07 15.81 9.01
CA GLN A 50 8.67 15.44 8.87
C GLN A 50 8.58 14.17 8.01
N LEU A 51 8.33 13.06 8.67
CA LEU A 51 8.08 11.76 8.06
C LEU A 51 6.58 11.63 7.76
N ALA A 52 6.27 11.39 6.49
CA ALA A 52 4.94 10.98 6.04
C ALA A 52 4.88 9.44 5.92
N VAL A 53 3.71 8.87 6.17
CA VAL A 53 3.44 7.44 6.07
C VAL A 53 2.40 7.22 5.00
N ALA A 54 2.73 6.42 3.99
CA ALA A 54 1.82 6.02 2.92
C ALA A 54 1.38 4.57 3.15
N LEU A 55 0.14 4.37 3.62
CA LEU A 55 -0.44 3.03 3.78
C LEU A 55 -0.74 2.41 2.41
N ALA A 56 -0.41 1.13 2.25
CA ALA A 56 -0.72 0.33 1.07
C ALA A 56 -1.79 -0.75 1.34
N SER A 57 -1.94 -1.21 2.59
CA SER A 57 -3.05 -2.10 2.99
C SER A 57 -4.36 -1.32 3.18
N THR A 58 -5.47 -1.89 2.71
CA THR A 58 -6.82 -1.28 2.75
C THR A 58 -7.87 -2.18 3.42
N ASP A 59 -7.74 -3.50 3.36
CA ASP A 59 -8.70 -4.46 3.96
C ASP A 59 -8.18 -5.02 5.31
N LEU A 60 -8.28 -4.19 6.35
CA LEU A 60 -7.88 -4.49 7.72
C LEU A 60 -9.07 -4.87 8.60
N ALA A 61 -8.96 -5.98 9.33
CA ALA A 61 -10.03 -6.51 10.16
C ALA A 61 -9.53 -7.04 11.53
N VAL A 62 -10.44 -7.43 12.43
CA VAL A 62 -10.10 -8.12 13.68
C VAL A 62 -9.32 -9.43 13.36
N GLY A 63 -8.25 -9.68 14.12
CA GLY A 63 -7.31 -10.80 13.90
C GLY A 63 -5.95 -10.36 13.37
N GLU A 64 -5.22 -11.29 12.75
CA GLU A 64 -3.88 -11.07 12.19
C GLU A 64 -3.92 -10.35 10.83
N ASN A 65 -3.12 -9.30 10.68
CA ASN A 65 -3.09 -8.44 9.49
C ASN A 65 -1.66 -8.13 9.03
N ARG A 66 -1.43 -8.29 7.72
CA ARG A 66 -0.21 -7.82 7.04
C ARG A 66 -0.37 -6.34 6.67
N VAL A 67 0.17 -5.45 7.49
CA VAL A 67 0.14 -4.00 7.26
C VAL A 67 1.37 -3.55 6.49
N SER A 68 1.16 -3.15 5.23
CA SER A 68 2.18 -2.66 4.30
C SER A 68 2.12 -1.13 4.21
N PHE A 69 3.27 -0.47 4.31
CA PHE A 69 3.38 0.99 4.23
C PHE A 69 4.74 1.48 3.75
N GLY A 70 4.77 2.63 3.06
CA GLY A 70 5.98 3.39 2.77
C GLY A 70 6.24 4.47 3.82
N VAL A 71 7.50 4.74 4.14
CA VAL A 71 7.92 5.90 4.93
C VAL A 71 8.62 6.89 4.02
N ILE A 72 8.19 8.15 4.02
CA ILE A 72 8.65 9.20 3.11
C ILE A 72 9.16 10.38 3.93
N GLN A 73 10.43 10.75 3.75
CA GLN A 73 11.00 11.95 4.36
C GLN A 73 10.85 13.14 3.40
N GLN A 74 10.26 14.23 3.90
CA GLN A 74 10.08 15.44 3.10
C GLN A 74 11.42 15.96 2.55
N GLY A 75 11.47 16.22 1.24
CA GLY A 75 12.68 16.67 0.54
C GLY A 75 13.72 15.57 0.21
N THR A 76 13.58 14.36 0.75
CA THR A 76 14.47 13.22 0.46
C THR A 76 13.78 12.12 -0.34
N GLY A 77 12.48 11.90 -0.12
CA GLY A 77 11.71 10.84 -0.77
C GLY A 77 11.57 9.57 0.11
N PRO A 78 11.35 8.38 -0.50
CA PRO A 78 11.10 7.16 0.26
C PRO A 78 12.36 6.69 1.00
N ILE A 79 12.21 6.39 2.30
CA ILE A 79 13.27 5.83 3.13
C ILE A 79 13.29 4.31 2.97
N LYS A 80 14.48 3.75 2.73
CA LYS A 80 14.73 2.32 2.49
C LYS A 80 15.69 1.77 3.54
N ASN A 81 15.57 0.48 3.87
CA ASN A 81 16.54 -0.26 4.69
C ASN A 81 16.87 0.38 6.06
N ALA A 82 16.00 1.22 6.61
CA ALA A 82 16.11 1.72 7.98
C ALA A 82 15.39 0.74 8.93
N GLU A 83 15.82 0.64 10.19
CA GLU A 83 15.04 -0.08 11.19
C GLU A 83 13.77 0.72 11.50
N VAL A 84 12.62 0.05 11.48
CA VAL A 84 11.31 0.64 11.80
C VAL A 84 10.60 -0.22 12.82
N GLN A 85 10.18 0.38 13.93
CA GLN A 85 9.27 -0.23 14.89
C GLN A 85 7.87 0.39 14.75
N VAL A 86 6.84 -0.44 14.86
CA VAL A 86 5.43 -0.05 14.78
C VAL A 86 4.73 -0.37 16.09
N GLN A 87 4.02 0.63 16.63
CA GLN A 87 3.28 0.57 17.87
C GLN A 87 1.80 0.84 17.59
N THR A 88 0.89 0.04 18.15
CA THR A 88 -0.55 0.20 17.92
C THR A 88 -1.27 0.79 19.12
N PHE A 89 -2.19 1.72 18.90
CA PHE A 89 -2.98 2.39 19.93
C PHE A 89 -4.44 2.38 19.52
N VAL A 90 -5.35 2.05 20.44
CA VAL A 90 -6.78 2.25 20.21
C VAL A 90 -7.08 3.75 20.36
N ILE A 91 -7.82 4.32 19.42
CA ILE A 91 -8.27 5.72 19.51
C ILE A 91 -9.64 5.75 20.19
N THR A 92 -9.74 6.41 21.33
CA THR A 92 -10.97 6.54 22.13
C THR A 92 -11.29 8.00 22.43
N ASP A 93 -12.53 8.29 22.84
CA ASP A 93 -12.93 9.63 23.33
C ASP A 93 -12.11 10.10 24.54
N ALA A 94 -11.53 9.17 25.32
CA ALA A 94 -10.67 9.45 26.46
C ALA A 94 -9.19 9.67 26.07
N GLY A 95 -8.82 9.46 24.80
CA GLY A 95 -7.46 9.54 24.28
C GLY A 95 -6.96 8.23 23.68
N LEU A 96 -5.63 8.09 23.58
CA LEU A 96 -4.97 6.89 23.07
C LEU A 96 -4.80 5.84 24.17
N ASP A 97 -5.26 4.62 23.91
CA ASP A 97 -5.04 3.46 24.78
C ASP A 97 -4.03 2.51 24.12
N GLY A 98 -2.80 2.52 24.63
CA GLY A 98 -1.69 1.71 24.13
C GLY A 98 -0.31 2.15 24.64
N PRO A 99 0.78 1.59 24.08
CA PRO A 99 0.77 0.67 22.95
C PRO A 99 0.18 -0.70 23.32
N LYS A 100 -0.71 -1.25 22.49
CA LYS A 100 -1.25 -2.61 22.65
C LYS A 100 -0.23 -3.67 22.21
N GLN A 101 0.54 -3.37 21.16
CA GLN A 101 1.69 -4.16 20.74
C GLN A 101 2.83 -3.26 20.24
N THR A 102 4.02 -3.82 20.10
CA THR A 102 5.16 -3.20 19.41
C THR A 102 5.85 -4.29 18.60
N VAL A 103 6.02 -4.06 17.30
CA VAL A 103 6.65 -5.01 16.36
C VAL A 103 7.70 -4.31 15.51
N THR A 104 8.73 -5.04 15.09
CA THR A 104 9.69 -4.55 14.10
C THR A 104 9.14 -4.83 12.70
N ALA A 105 9.06 -3.81 11.86
CA ALA A 105 8.64 -3.96 10.47
C ALA A 105 9.80 -4.47 9.60
N SER A 106 9.51 -5.40 8.69
CA SER A 106 10.47 -5.91 7.71
C SER A 106 10.40 -5.08 6.43
N PHE A 107 11.54 -4.62 5.92
CA PHE A 107 11.59 -3.96 4.63
C PHE A 107 11.56 -4.97 3.48
N ARG A 108 10.87 -4.61 2.39
CA ARG A 108 10.85 -5.32 1.10
C ARG A 108 11.14 -4.31 -0.01
N GLU A 109 11.99 -4.66 -0.94
CA GLU A 109 12.20 -3.84 -2.14
C GLU A 109 10.97 -3.90 -3.05
N TRP A 110 10.59 -2.76 -3.62
CA TRP A 110 9.50 -2.71 -4.60
C TRP A 110 10.03 -3.17 -5.97
N PRO A 111 9.26 -3.90 -6.78
CA PRO A 111 9.63 -4.24 -8.14
C PRO A 111 10.14 -3.01 -8.93
N GLY A 112 11.30 -3.15 -9.57
CA GLY A 112 11.99 -2.06 -10.26
C GLY A 112 12.94 -1.21 -9.39
N GLY A 113 13.08 -1.50 -8.08
CA GLY A 113 14.15 -0.98 -7.22
C GLY A 113 14.09 0.51 -6.85
N SER A 114 13.14 1.26 -7.40
CA SER A 114 12.95 2.70 -7.12
C SER A 114 12.50 2.97 -5.68
N GLY A 115 11.75 2.04 -5.07
CA GLY A 115 11.16 2.15 -3.74
C GLY A 115 11.21 0.86 -2.93
N GLY A 116 10.36 0.78 -1.91
CA GLY A 116 10.13 -0.39 -1.08
C GLY A 116 9.05 -0.12 -0.04
N VAL A 117 8.58 -1.17 0.62
CA VAL A 117 7.58 -1.07 1.70
C VAL A 117 8.09 -1.74 2.96
N TYR A 118 7.63 -1.23 4.09
CA TYR A 118 7.72 -1.85 5.39
C TYR A 118 6.46 -2.69 5.63
N ILE A 119 6.66 -3.93 6.06
CA ILE A 119 5.61 -4.86 6.43
C ILE A 119 5.67 -5.06 7.94
N ALA A 120 4.58 -4.72 8.63
CA ALA A 120 4.33 -5.10 10.01
C ALA A 120 3.22 -6.15 10.05
N GLN A 121 3.47 -7.29 10.69
CA GLN A 121 2.41 -8.21 11.07
C GLN A 121 1.80 -7.67 12.37
N LEU A 122 0.51 -7.34 12.34
CA LEU A 122 -0.21 -6.70 13.45
C LEU A 122 -1.50 -7.46 13.77
N SER A 123 -1.72 -7.73 15.05
CA SER A 123 -2.94 -8.36 15.56
C SER A 123 -3.87 -7.29 16.13
N PHE A 124 -5.12 -7.23 15.67
CA PHE A 124 -6.14 -6.30 16.21
C PHE A 124 -7.23 -7.08 16.94
N ASP A 125 -7.45 -6.76 18.21
CA ASP A 125 -8.39 -7.45 19.11
C ASP A 125 -9.83 -6.90 19.05
N GLN A 126 -10.03 -5.76 18.38
CA GLN A 126 -11.34 -5.12 18.19
C GLN A 126 -11.37 -4.19 16.96
N ALA A 127 -12.56 -4.06 16.36
CA ALA A 127 -12.83 -3.07 15.32
C ALA A 127 -12.80 -1.63 15.86
N GLY A 128 -12.50 -0.65 15.01
CA GLY A 128 -12.46 0.77 15.36
C GLY A 128 -11.34 1.55 14.68
N GLU A 129 -11.20 2.83 15.04
CA GLU A 129 -10.01 3.62 14.67
C GLU A 129 -8.82 3.23 15.54
N TRP A 130 -7.70 2.90 14.87
CA TRP A 130 -6.42 2.61 15.49
C TRP A 130 -5.36 3.61 15.02
N GLY A 131 -4.53 4.07 15.95
CA GLY A 131 -3.32 4.83 15.66
C GLY A 131 -2.11 3.89 15.51
N LEU A 132 -1.34 4.08 14.45
CA LEU A 132 -0.04 3.44 14.27
C LEU A 132 1.06 4.48 14.54
N GLY A 133 1.80 4.30 15.63
CA GLY A 133 3.04 5.01 15.92
C GLY A 133 4.21 4.32 15.24
N ILE A 134 4.96 5.03 14.41
CA ILE A 134 6.08 4.51 13.65
C ILE A 134 7.35 5.19 14.16
N LEU A 135 8.32 4.40 14.61
CA LEU A 135 9.62 4.86 15.09
C LEU A 135 10.69 4.39 14.10
N LEU A 136 11.24 5.33 13.33
CA LEU A 136 12.30 5.04 12.36
C LEU A 136 13.67 5.38 12.96
N THR A 137 14.59 4.43 12.94
CA THR A 137 15.99 4.65 13.35
C THR A 137 16.75 5.28 12.19
N GLN A 138 17.13 6.55 12.32
CA GLN A 138 17.95 7.25 11.34
C GLN A 138 19.40 6.77 11.35
N SER A 139 20.15 7.06 10.29
CA SER A 139 21.56 6.66 10.14
C SER A 139 22.52 7.23 11.20
N ASN A 140 22.11 8.30 11.90
CA ASN A 140 22.83 8.88 13.04
C ASN A 140 22.43 8.25 14.40
N GLY A 141 21.60 7.20 14.40
CA GLY A 141 21.07 6.53 15.59
C GLY A 141 19.92 7.26 16.30
N SER A 142 19.47 8.42 15.80
CA SER A 142 18.31 9.12 16.37
C SER A 142 16.99 8.53 15.87
N LEU A 143 15.97 8.53 16.73
CA LEU A 143 14.62 8.09 16.37
C LEU A 143 13.84 9.25 15.74
N ALA A 144 13.27 9.01 14.57
CA ALA A 144 12.31 9.89 13.92
C ALA A 144 10.89 9.30 14.06
N PRO A 145 9.98 9.95 14.82
CA PRO A 145 8.61 9.48 14.95
C PRO A 145 7.76 9.91 13.75
N ALA A 146 6.85 9.04 13.35
CA ALA A 146 5.74 9.31 12.44
C ALA A 146 4.46 8.69 13.02
N THR A 147 3.29 9.16 12.57
CA THR A 147 2.01 8.53 12.94
C THR A 147 1.10 8.44 11.74
N THR A 148 0.27 7.39 11.71
CA THR A 148 -0.87 7.29 10.80
C THR A 148 -2.07 6.69 11.54
N ARG A 149 -3.25 6.72 10.92
CA ARG A 149 -4.46 6.06 11.42
C ARG A 149 -4.88 4.97 10.44
N VAL A 150 -5.45 3.89 10.97
CA VAL A 150 -6.11 2.84 10.21
C VAL A 150 -7.50 2.60 10.79
N GLN A 151 -8.45 2.25 9.92
CA GLN A 151 -9.75 1.74 10.34
C GLN A 151 -9.70 0.22 10.30
N VAL A 152 -9.90 -0.42 11.44
CA VAL A 152 -10.06 -1.88 11.54
C VAL A 152 -11.54 -2.20 11.50
N GLN A 153 -11.94 -3.13 10.63
CA GLN A 153 -13.32 -3.61 10.50
C GLN A 153 -13.56 -4.83 11.39
N GLU A 154 -14.82 -5.11 11.73
CA GLU A 154 -15.19 -6.34 12.45
C GLU A 154 -14.94 -7.59 11.60
N GLN A 155 -15.08 -7.46 10.28
CA GLN A 155 -14.91 -8.52 9.30
C GLN A 155 -14.15 -8.00 8.08
N SER A 156 -13.32 -8.87 7.52
CA SER A 156 -12.61 -8.61 6.26
C SER A 156 -13.59 -8.56 5.10
N LEU A 157 -13.35 -7.67 4.12
CA LEU A 157 -14.11 -7.63 2.87
C LEU A 157 -13.75 -8.79 1.95
N THR A 158 -12.48 -9.19 1.96
CA THR A 158 -11.96 -10.36 1.24
C THR A 158 -12.00 -11.61 2.12
N PRO A 159 -11.88 -12.84 1.57
CA PRO A 159 -11.82 -14.06 2.37
C PRO A 159 -10.76 -13.97 3.48
N ALA A 160 -11.22 -14.06 4.73
CA ALA A 160 -10.38 -13.98 5.91
C ALA A 160 -9.54 -15.25 6.11
N ILE A 161 -8.42 -15.13 6.82
CA ILE A 161 -7.62 -16.30 7.22
C ILE A 161 -8.49 -17.23 8.09
N GLY A 162 -8.47 -18.53 7.77
CA GLY A 162 -9.31 -19.56 8.36
C GLY A 162 -10.72 -19.69 7.78
N ALA A 163 -11.15 -18.79 6.89
CA ALA A 163 -12.42 -18.92 6.17
C ALA A 163 -12.28 -19.81 4.92
N SER A 164 -13.37 -20.44 4.48
CA SER A 164 -13.39 -21.15 3.20
C SER A 164 -13.15 -20.20 2.03
N ALA A 165 -12.30 -20.61 1.08
CA ALA A 165 -12.11 -19.90 -0.18
C ALA A 165 -13.40 -19.87 -1.00
N ILE A 166 -13.60 -18.80 -1.79
CA ILE A 166 -14.80 -18.66 -2.62
C ILE A 166 -14.68 -19.60 -3.82
N ARG A 167 -15.66 -20.49 -3.98
CA ARG A 167 -15.73 -21.48 -5.06
C ARG A 167 -16.23 -20.84 -6.37
N SER A 168 -15.41 -19.96 -6.93
CA SER A 168 -15.74 -19.22 -8.15
C SER A 168 -15.69 -20.08 -9.42
N GLU A 169 -16.65 -19.87 -10.30
CA GLU A 169 -16.70 -20.43 -11.65
C GLU A 169 -16.14 -19.41 -12.66
N ASN A 170 -14.85 -19.07 -12.51
CA ASN A 170 -14.15 -18.16 -13.41
C ASN A 170 -14.04 -18.74 -14.84
N LYS A 171 -13.88 -17.87 -15.83
CA LYS A 171 -13.55 -18.28 -17.21
C LYS A 171 -12.25 -19.11 -17.23
N THR A 172 -12.21 -20.07 -18.15
CA THR A 172 -11.08 -20.94 -18.44
C THR A 172 -10.71 -20.86 -19.92
N SER A 173 -9.58 -21.45 -20.29
CA SER A 173 -9.14 -21.66 -21.68
C SER A 173 -10.09 -22.50 -22.53
N LYS A 174 -11.12 -23.14 -21.94
CA LYS A 174 -12.20 -23.84 -22.64
C LYS A 174 -13.27 -22.87 -23.16
N ASP A 175 -13.37 -21.66 -22.59
CA ASP A 175 -14.44 -20.70 -22.81
C ASP A 175 -14.10 -19.60 -23.84
N VAL A 176 -12.84 -19.57 -24.29
CA VAL A 176 -12.26 -18.55 -25.18
C VAL A 176 -11.54 -19.19 -26.36
N SER A 177 -11.28 -18.41 -27.42
CA SER A 177 -10.46 -18.86 -28.55
C SER A 177 -8.96 -18.59 -28.38
N ASP A 178 -8.58 -17.67 -27.50
CA ASP A 178 -7.20 -17.24 -27.25
C ASP A 178 -7.04 -16.82 -25.78
N LEU A 179 -5.84 -16.99 -25.20
CA LEU A 179 -5.55 -16.58 -23.82
C LEU A 179 -5.51 -15.06 -23.65
N GLU A 180 -5.32 -14.27 -24.72
CA GLU A 180 -5.45 -12.80 -24.68
C GLU A 180 -6.84 -12.34 -24.17
N GLN A 181 -7.89 -13.18 -24.27
CA GLN A 181 -9.22 -12.92 -23.72
C GLN A 181 -9.35 -13.23 -22.21
N LEU A 182 -8.33 -13.83 -21.59
CA LEU A 182 -8.31 -14.21 -20.17
C LEU A 182 -7.23 -13.48 -19.37
N THR A 183 -6.23 -12.88 -20.02
CA THR A 183 -5.14 -12.21 -19.33
C THR A 183 -4.44 -11.16 -20.19
N THR A 184 -3.94 -10.14 -19.53
CA THR A 184 -3.05 -9.12 -20.10
C THR A 184 -1.55 -9.47 -19.98
N ASP A 185 -1.24 -10.67 -19.48
CA ASP A 185 0.10 -11.26 -19.48
C ASP A 185 0.58 -11.54 -20.91
N THR A 186 1.76 -11.05 -21.27
CA THR A 186 2.33 -11.24 -22.62
C THR A 186 3.03 -12.58 -22.80
N ASP A 187 3.24 -13.36 -21.73
CA ASP A 187 3.84 -14.70 -21.77
C ASP A 187 3.07 -15.67 -20.85
N PRO A 188 1.78 -15.93 -21.12
CA PRO A 188 0.90 -16.64 -20.20
C PRO A 188 1.23 -18.14 -20.12
N ASP A 189 1.30 -18.69 -18.90
CA ASP A 189 1.33 -20.14 -18.70
C ASP A 189 -0.08 -20.71 -18.90
N PRO A 190 -0.36 -21.50 -19.96
CA PRO A 190 -1.72 -21.97 -20.26
C PRO A 190 -2.32 -22.85 -19.16
N SER A 191 -1.50 -23.51 -18.34
CA SER A 191 -1.98 -24.38 -17.28
C SER A 191 -2.67 -23.63 -16.14
N MET A 192 -2.31 -22.35 -15.91
CA MET A 192 -2.94 -21.48 -14.91
C MET A 192 -4.38 -21.07 -15.26
N TYR A 193 -4.84 -21.38 -16.48
CA TYR A 193 -6.18 -21.07 -17.01
C TYR A 193 -6.94 -22.35 -17.43
N SER A 194 -6.53 -23.52 -16.95
CA SER A 194 -7.09 -24.81 -17.40
C SER A 194 -8.35 -25.26 -16.64
N ILE A 195 -8.56 -24.71 -15.44
CA ILE A 195 -9.62 -25.09 -14.49
C ILE A 195 -10.19 -23.86 -13.77
N THR A 196 -11.39 -23.98 -13.20
CA THR A 196 -11.97 -22.97 -12.31
C THR A 196 -11.40 -23.07 -10.89
N ILE A 197 -11.58 -22.03 -10.06
CA ILE A 197 -11.25 -22.08 -8.63
C ILE A 197 -12.08 -23.18 -7.94
N ALA A 198 -13.37 -23.33 -8.30
CA ALA A 198 -14.19 -24.42 -7.78
C ALA A 198 -13.63 -25.81 -8.15
N GLU A 199 -13.25 -26.03 -9.42
CA GLU A 199 -12.59 -27.25 -9.89
C GLU A 199 -11.23 -27.50 -9.19
N ALA A 200 -10.47 -26.45 -8.85
CA ALA A 200 -9.20 -26.58 -8.14
C ALA A 200 -9.39 -27.01 -6.67
N LEU A 201 -10.40 -26.47 -6.00
CA LEU A 201 -10.74 -26.81 -4.61
C LEU A 201 -11.30 -28.25 -4.48
N ASP A 202 -11.91 -28.79 -5.53
CA ASP A 202 -12.42 -30.18 -5.54
C ASP A 202 -11.32 -31.26 -5.67
N GLN A 203 -10.07 -30.87 -5.94
CA GLN A 203 -8.96 -31.81 -6.12
C GLN A 203 -8.32 -32.29 -4.80
N ASN A 204 -8.72 -31.73 -3.65
CA ASN A 204 -8.07 -31.94 -2.34
C ASN A 204 -6.55 -31.68 -2.42
N LYS A 205 -6.19 -30.60 -3.12
CA LYS A 205 -4.84 -30.06 -3.21
C LYS A 205 -4.85 -28.61 -2.78
N PRO A 206 -3.79 -28.10 -2.12
CA PRO A 206 -3.65 -26.69 -1.87
C PRO A 206 -3.72 -25.86 -3.16
N LEU A 207 -4.06 -24.58 -3.03
CA LEU A 207 -4.24 -23.66 -4.14
C LEU A 207 -3.58 -22.31 -3.85
N VAL A 208 -2.74 -21.84 -4.76
CA VAL A 208 -2.35 -20.44 -4.87
C VAL A 208 -3.19 -19.79 -5.96
N VAL A 209 -3.92 -18.74 -5.61
CA VAL A 209 -4.67 -17.92 -6.58
C VAL A 209 -4.21 -16.47 -6.50
N THR A 210 -3.82 -15.90 -7.64
CA THR A 210 -3.42 -14.51 -7.75
C THR A 210 -4.37 -13.73 -8.66
N PHE A 211 -4.83 -12.58 -8.16
CA PHE A 211 -5.71 -11.65 -8.85
C PHE A 211 -4.89 -10.45 -9.29
N SER A 212 -4.69 -10.26 -10.59
CA SER A 212 -3.75 -9.26 -11.09
C SER A 212 -4.08 -8.80 -12.51
N THR A 213 -3.53 -7.65 -12.94
CA THR A 213 -3.66 -7.19 -14.34
C THR A 213 -2.31 -6.76 -14.90
N PRO A 214 -1.49 -7.72 -15.39
CA PRO A 214 -0.08 -7.47 -15.74
C PRO A 214 0.20 -6.24 -16.59
N ALA A 215 -0.63 -5.90 -17.58
CA ALA A 215 -0.41 -4.73 -18.45
C ALA A 215 -1.04 -3.41 -17.97
N TYR A 216 -2.06 -3.45 -17.10
CA TYR A 216 -2.90 -2.28 -16.79
C TYR A 216 -2.86 -1.80 -15.33
N CYS A 217 -2.10 -2.51 -14.48
CA CYS A 217 -2.02 -2.29 -13.04
C CYS A 217 -1.32 -0.97 -12.69
N GLN A 218 -2.04 -0.04 -12.05
CA GLN A 218 -1.53 1.31 -11.78
C GLN A 218 -0.30 1.32 -10.86
N SER A 219 -0.21 0.35 -9.95
CA SER A 219 0.91 0.15 -9.03
C SER A 219 2.15 -0.47 -9.70
N ALA A 220 2.03 -0.93 -10.95
CA ALA A 220 3.03 -1.68 -11.72
C ALA A 220 3.54 -2.97 -11.04
N THR A 221 2.85 -3.48 -10.01
CA THR A 221 3.26 -4.70 -9.29
C THR A 221 2.60 -5.97 -9.79
N CYS A 222 1.48 -5.90 -10.53
CA CYS A 222 0.74 -7.09 -10.96
C CYS A 222 1.56 -8.03 -11.86
N GLY A 223 2.28 -7.50 -12.85
CA GLY A 223 3.18 -8.30 -13.70
C GLY A 223 4.30 -8.98 -12.89
N PRO A 224 5.08 -8.23 -12.08
CA PRO A 224 6.04 -8.81 -11.15
C PRO A 224 5.46 -9.84 -10.18
N GLN A 225 4.24 -9.62 -9.65
CA GLN A 225 3.55 -10.55 -8.77
C GLN A 225 3.24 -11.87 -9.47
N LEU A 226 2.69 -11.82 -10.68
CA LEU A 226 2.44 -13.00 -11.49
C LEU A 226 3.74 -13.73 -11.86
N GLY A 227 4.84 -12.99 -12.07
CA GLY A 227 6.18 -13.55 -12.23
C GLY A 227 6.61 -14.41 -11.04
N VAL A 228 6.53 -13.87 -9.81
CA VAL A 228 6.84 -14.63 -8.58
C VAL A 228 5.96 -15.89 -8.48
N VAL A 229 4.66 -15.79 -8.78
CA VAL A 229 3.75 -16.95 -8.72
C VAL A 229 4.11 -18.02 -9.77
N LYS A 230 4.53 -17.64 -10.99
CA LYS A 230 5.04 -18.57 -12.01
C LYS A 230 6.34 -19.25 -11.58
N ASP A 231 7.27 -18.50 -10.98
CA ASP A 231 8.54 -19.05 -10.49
C ASP A 231 8.31 -20.09 -9.39
N LEU A 232 7.44 -19.81 -8.41
CA LEU A 232 7.09 -20.78 -7.36
C LEU A 232 6.29 -21.98 -7.92
N LYS A 233 5.39 -21.74 -8.89
CA LYS A 233 4.69 -22.81 -9.63
C LYS A 233 5.66 -23.78 -10.31
N SER A 234 6.79 -23.30 -10.84
CA SER A 234 7.80 -24.16 -11.46
C SER A 234 8.39 -25.19 -10.49
N SER A 235 8.35 -24.90 -9.17
CA SER A 235 8.87 -25.77 -8.11
C SER A 235 7.80 -26.67 -7.47
N HIS A 236 6.53 -26.22 -7.41
CA HIS A 236 5.47 -26.89 -6.61
C HIS A 236 4.25 -27.39 -7.40
N SER A 237 4.25 -27.28 -8.73
CA SER A 237 3.09 -27.63 -9.59
C SER A 237 2.68 -29.11 -9.59
N SER A 238 3.49 -30.02 -9.02
CA SER A 238 3.09 -31.40 -8.74
C SER A 238 2.08 -31.50 -7.59
N ASP A 239 2.21 -30.63 -6.59
CA ASP A 239 1.65 -30.84 -5.25
C ASP A 239 0.50 -29.87 -4.95
N MET A 240 0.47 -28.71 -5.60
CA MET A 240 -0.60 -27.71 -5.47
C MET A 240 -1.01 -27.06 -6.80
N ASN A 241 -2.21 -26.48 -6.81
CA ASN A 241 -2.78 -25.76 -7.94
C ASN A 241 -2.33 -24.29 -7.93
N PHE A 242 -2.19 -23.70 -9.12
CA PHE A 242 -1.78 -22.31 -9.33
C PHE A 242 -2.64 -21.64 -10.40
N LEU A 243 -3.46 -20.66 -10.01
CA LEU A 243 -4.38 -19.95 -10.90
C LEU A 243 -4.05 -18.45 -10.96
N HIS A 244 -4.20 -17.87 -12.14
CA HIS A 244 -4.23 -16.42 -12.33
C HIS A 244 -5.62 -15.97 -12.77
N ILE A 245 -6.17 -14.99 -12.07
CA ILE A 245 -7.43 -14.35 -12.40
C ILE A 245 -7.14 -12.90 -12.79
N GLU A 246 -7.45 -12.56 -14.04
CA GLU A 246 -7.34 -11.19 -14.55
C GLU A 246 -8.39 -10.28 -13.89
N VAL A 247 -8.01 -9.03 -13.59
CA VAL A 247 -8.90 -8.01 -13.00
C VAL A 247 -10.09 -7.74 -13.91
N TYR A 248 -9.87 -7.82 -15.22
CA TYR A 248 -10.85 -7.53 -16.25
C TYR A 248 -11.42 -8.81 -16.90
N ASP A 249 -12.72 -8.78 -17.20
CA ASP A 249 -13.44 -9.85 -17.90
C ASP A 249 -13.19 -9.85 -19.42
N ASN A 250 -12.67 -8.75 -19.96
CA ASN A 250 -12.48 -8.47 -21.39
C ASN A 250 -11.10 -7.82 -21.70
N PRO A 251 -9.97 -8.40 -21.25
CA PRO A 251 -8.64 -7.80 -21.37
C PRO A 251 -8.22 -7.45 -22.81
N ASP A 252 -8.55 -8.30 -23.79
CA ASP A 252 -8.35 -8.10 -25.22
C ASP A 252 -9.14 -6.90 -25.79
N GLU A 253 -10.33 -6.64 -25.25
CA GLU A 253 -11.16 -5.51 -25.63
C GLU A 253 -10.64 -4.17 -25.10
N ILE A 254 -9.69 -4.12 -24.14
CA ILE A 254 -9.25 -2.86 -23.51
C ILE A 254 -8.37 -2.04 -24.46
N GLN A 255 -7.38 -2.67 -25.09
CA GLN A 255 -6.51 -2.05 -26.10
C GLN A 255 -5.86 -0.72 -25.64
N GLY A 256 -5.51 -0.62 -24.37
CA GLY A 256 -4.94 0.58 -23.74
C GLY A 256 -5.94 1.65 -23.28
N ASP A 257 -7.25 1.47 -23.49
CA ASP A 257 -8.29 2.36 -22.97
C ASP A 257 -9.07 1.67 -21.84
N LEU A 258 -8.66 1.94 -20.59
CA LEU A 258 -9.25 1.35 -19.39
C LEU A 258 -10.75 1.66 -19.21
N THR A 259 -11.30 2.66 -19.91
CA THR A 259 -12.75 2.92 -19.87
C THR A 259 -13.59 1.83 -20.57
N ARG A 260 -12.94 0.97 -21.36
CA ARG A 260 -13.52 -0.22 -21.99
C ARG A 260 -13.47 -1.46 -21.09
N GLY A 261 -12.71 -1.42 -20.00
CA GLY A 261 -12.53 -2.53 -19.07
C GLY A 261 -13.79 -2.83 -18.27
N LYS A 262 -14.21 -4.09 -18.26
CA LYS A 262 -15.28 -4.65 -17.43
C LYS A 262 -14.60 -5.42 -16.30
N ILE A 263 -14.90 -5.13 -15.04
CA ILE A 263 -14.32 -5.88 -13.92
C ILE A 263 -14.84 -7.33 -13.93
N SER A 264 -13.94 -8.29 -13.71
CA SER A 264 -14.28 -9.72 -13.61
C SER A 264 -15.27 -9.97 -12.46
N PRO A 265 -16.32 -10.78 -12.67
CA PRO A 265 -17.27 -11.14 -11.60
C PRO A 265 -16.54 -11.82 -10.43
N THR A 266 -15.50 -12.60 -10.72
CA THR A 266 -14.63 -13.25 -9.73
C THR A 266 -14.05 -12.26 -8.72
N LEU A 267 -13.63 -11.06 -9.14
CA LEU A 267 -13.12 -10.04 -8.21
C LEU A 267 -14.21 -9.55 -7.26
N THR A 268 -15.45 -9.46 -7.76
CA THR A 268 -16.61 -9.04 -6.96
C THR A 268 -17.00 -10.12 -5.95
N GLU A 269 -16.98 -11.40 -6.36
CA GLU A 269 -17.21 -12.56 -5.49
C GLU A 269 -16.21 -12.64 -4.34
N TRP A 270 -14.94 -12.30 -4.60
CA TRP A 270 -13.86 -12.27 -3.61
C TRP A 270 -13.76 -10.94 -2.83
N GLY A 271 -14.68 -9.99 -3.05
CA GLY A 271 -14.72 -8.70 -2.34
C GLY A 271 -13.53 -7.76 -2.65
N LEU A 272 -12.79 -8.02 -3.73
CA LEU A 272 -11.54 -7.33 -4.07
C LEU A 272 -11.81 -5.91 -4.60
N ARG A 273 -11.07 -4.93 -4.08
CA ARG A 273 -11.20 -3.50 -4.43
C ARG A 273 -9.90 -2.84 -4.90
N THR A 274 -8.81 -3.61 -4.89
CA THR A 274 -7.43 -3.21 -5.16
C THR A 274 -6.72 -4.37 -5.85
N GLU A 275 -5.55 -4.10 -6.44
CA GLU A 275 -4.75 -5.13 -7.09
C GLU A 275 -3.22 -4.88 -6.96
N PRO A 276 -2.38 -5.93 -7.00
CA PRO A 276 -2.75 -7.35 -7.02
C PRO A 276 -3.17 -7.87 -5.64
N TRP A 277 -3.81 -9.05 -5.64
CA TRP A 277 -3.98 -9.89 -4.45
C TRP A 277 -3.43 -11.28 -4.71
N THR A 278 -2.92 -11.94 -3.66
CA THR A 278 -2.58 -13.37 -3.73
C THR A 278 -3.08 -14.08 -2.47
N PHE A 279 -3.72 -15.23 -2.65
CA PHE A 279 -4.22 -16.09 -1.58
C PHE A 279 -3.54 -17.45 -1.64
N VAL A 280 -3.26 -18.02 -0.48
CA VAL A 280 -2.81 -19.41 -0.30
C VAL A 280 -3.90 -20.15 0.47
N VAL A 281 -4.36 -21.26 -0.09
CA VAL A 281 -5.47 -22.08 0.40
C VAL A 281 -4.97 -23.50 0.61
N ASP A 282 -5.37 -24.16 1.70
CA ASP A 282 -5.02 -25.55 1.98
C ASP A 282 -5.84 -26.58 1.18
N ALA A 283 -5.59 -27.87 1.41
CA ALA A 283 -6.28 -28.97 0.73
C ALA A 283 -7.75 -29.11 1.14
N GLU A 284 -8.12 -28.61 2.32
CA GLU A 284 -9.49 -28.52 2.84
C GLU A 284 -10.28 -27.33 2.27
N GLY A 285 -9.61 -26.43 1.56
CA GLY A 285 -10.21 -25.25 0.93
C GLY A 285 -10.34 -24.04 1.86
N LEU A 286 -9.56 -23.96 2.94
CA LEU A 286 -9.49 -22.82 3.86
C LEU A 286 -8.31 -21.89 3.49
N VAL A 287 -8.55 -20.58 3.57
CA VAL A 287 -7.54 -19.55 3.32
C VAL A 287 -6.53 -19.53 4.46
N GLN A 288 -5.29 -19.91 4.21
CA GLN A 288 -4.21 -19.91 5.20
C GLN A 288 -3.34 -18.64 5.13
N ALA A 289 -3.26 -17.99 3.97
CA ALA A 289 -2.65 -16.66 3.85
C ALA A 289 -3.36 -15.82 2.79
N LYS A 290 -3.35 -14.49 2.99
CA LYS A 290 -3.77 -13.50 2.00
C LYS A 290 -2.78 -12.34 1.96
N PHE A 291 -2.55 -11.80 0.77
CA PHE A 291 -1.59 -10.72 0.53
C PHE A 291 -2.22 -9.65 -0.35
N GLU A 292 -2.33 -8.43 0.17
CA GLU A 292 -2.64 -7.22 -0.61
C GLU A 292 -1.34 -6.61 -1.14
N GLY A 293 -1.33 -6.26 -2.43
CA GLY A 293 -0.15 -5.75 -3.12
C GLY A 293 0.91 -6.82 -3.39
N PHE A 294 2.12 -6.38 -3.74
CA PHE A 294 3.24 -7.28 -4.02
C PHE A 294 3.64 -8.10 -2.79
N VAL A 295 3.92 -9.39 -3.01
CA VAL A 295 4.52 -10.31 -2.04
C VAL A 295 5.64 -11.07 -2.72
N GLY A 296 6.86 -10.91 -2.22
CA GLY A 296 8.04 -11.60 -2.73
C GLY A 296 8.12 -13.06 -2.26
N PRO A 297 9.00 -13.87 -2.87
CA PRO A 297 9.17 -15.28 -2.49
C PRO A 297 9.56 -15.47 -1.02
N GLU A 298 10.23 -14.50 -0.39
CA GLU A 298 10.60 -14.55 1.03
C GLU A 298 9.40 -14.57 1.99
N ASP A 299 8.23 -14.14 1.55
CA ASP A 299 6.97 -14.14 2.31
C ASP A 299 5.96 -15.17 1.76
N LEU A 300 5.94 -15.38 0.43
CA LEU A 300 4.99 -16.29 -0.23
C LEU A 300 5.42 -17.77 -0.17
N GLU A 301 6.71 -18.08 -0.30
CA GLU A 301 7.21 -19.46 -0.21
C GLU A 301 6.96 -20.07 1.18
N PRO A 302 7.21 -19.38 2.32
CA PRO A 302 6.84 -19.92 3.64
C PRO A 302 5.34 -20.20 3.80
N ALA A 303 4.47 -19.39 3.18
CA ALA A 303 3.02 -19.63 3.21
C ALA A 303 2.62 -20.86 2.36
N ILE A 304 3.25 -21.06 1.21
CA ILE A 304 3.13 -22.27 0.39
C ILE A 304 3.61 -23.51 1.16
N GLN A 305 4.79 -23.43 1.80
CA GLN A 305 5.35 -24.53 2.59
C GLN A 305 4.50 -24.87 3.83
N ALA A 306 3.71 -23.93 4.35
CA ALA A 306 2.80 -24.19 5.47
C ALA A 306 1.59 -25.06 5.08
N VAL A 307 1.17 -25.06 3.80
CA VAL A 307 0.01 -25.83 3.31
C VAL A 307 0.39 -27.12 2.58
N LEU A 308 1.68 -27.42 2.43
CA LEU A 308 2.22 -28.64 1.83
C LEU A 308 2.63 -29.72 2.85
N GLN A 309 2.32 -29.53 4.14
CA GLN A 309 2.74 -30.38 5.27
C GLN A 309 1.73 -31.46 5.66
#